data_AF-A0A538LZX1-F1
#
_entry.id   AF-A0A538LZX1-F1
#
_cell.length_a   1.000
_cell.length_b   1.000
_cell.length_c   1.000
_cell.angle_alpha   90.00
_cell.angle_beta   90.00
_cell.angle_gamma   90.00
#
_symmetry.space_group_name_H-M   'P 1'
#
loop_
_entity.id
_entity.type
_entity.pdbx_description
1 polymer ?
#
loop_
_entity_poly.entity_id
_entity_poly.type
_entity_poly.pdbx_seq_one_letter_code
_entity_poly.pdbx_strand_id
1 'polypeptide(L)'
;MIAKLGLTPGAKIAYVFDFGDSWRVALRLNERTDDVGGHYPRVVAAEGEAPPQYPDLDEDEHEEAWLAEWEAADRQAAEVVIAALPQARRAEMPKGAVAAAAGQLRAGLSANQYPYSWMGKAA
;
A
#
# COMPACT_ATOMS: atom_id res chain seq x y z
N MET A 1 20.35 18.21 -5.11
CA MET A 1 20.77 19.36 -4.28
C MET A 1 19.93 20.58 -4.64
N ILE A 2 19.34 21.24 -3.64
CA ILE A 2 18.45 22.41 -3.83
C ILE A 2 19.13 23.58 -4.56
N ALA A 3 20.46 23.69 -4.45
CA ALA A 3 21.26 24.71 -5.13
C ALA A 3 21.14 24.69 -6.67
N LYS A 4 20.89 23.52 -7.28
CA LYS A 4 20.77 23.38 -8.74
C LYS A 4 19.47 23.96 -9.30
N LEU A 5 18.50 24.26 -8.45
CA LEU A 5 17.18 24.76 -8.86
C LEU A 5 17.18 26.26 -9.18
N GLY A 6 18.30 26.97 -8.97
CA GLY A 6 18.41 28.40 -9.33
C GLY A 6 17.41 29.31 -8.60
N LEU A 7 16.92 28.91 -7.42
CA LEU A 7 15.86 29.61 -6.71
C LEU A 7 16.29 31.01 -6.26
N THR A 8 15.42 31.99 -6.43
CA THR A 8 15.57 33.35 -5.90
C THR A 8 14.53 33.61 -4.81
N PRO A 9 14.78 34.56 -3.89
CA PRO A 9 13.76 34.99 -2.94
C PRO A 9 12.41 35.25 -3.62
N GLY A 10 11.32 34.76 -3.02
CA GLY A 10 9.97 34.77 -3.56
C GLY A 10 9.57 33.55 -4.38
N ALA A 11 10.52 32.70 -4.80
CA ALA A 11 10.22 31.47 -5.53
C ALA A 11 9.29 30.56 -4.71
N LYS A 12 8.30 29.98 -5.40
CA LYS A 12 7.32 29.05 -4.83
C LYS A 12 7.58 27.64 -5.32
N ILE A 13 7.50 26.66 -4.43
CA ILE A 13 7.59 25.24 -4.75
C ILE A 13 6.34 24.57 -4.21
N ALA A 14 5.65 23.82 -5.08
CA ALA A 14 4.60 22.92 -4.65
C ALA A 14 5.23 21.60 -4.22
N TYR A 15 4.99 21.20 -2.98
CA TYR A 15 5.38 19.90 -2.46
C TYR A 15 4.11 19.11 -2.15
N VAL A 16 4.03 17.90 -2.69
CA VAL A 16 2.97 16.95 -2.36
C VAL A 16 3.59 15.90 -1.47
N PHE A 17 3.04 15.75 -0.27
CA PHE A 17 3.43 14.75 0.71
C PHE A 17 2.25 13.79 0.92
N ASP A 18 2.56 12.52 1.17
CA ASP A 18 1.58 11.43 1.25
C ASP A 18 0.66 11.35 0.01
N PHE A 19 0.89 10.37 -0.86
CA PHE A 19 0.04 10.22 -2.05
C PHE A 19 -1.34 9.61 -1.76
N GLY A 20 -1.55 9.02 -0.58
CA GLY A 20 -2.87 8.59 -0.13
C GLY A 20 -3.73 9.81 0.21
N ASP A 21 -3.31 10.59 1.19
CA ASP A 21 -4.05 11.75 1.66
C ASP A 21 -3.84 13.02 0.82
N SER A 22 -2.83 13.03 -0.06
CA SER A 22 -2.52 14.11 -1.00
C SER A 22 -2.29 15.47 -0.34
N TRP A 23 -1.44 15.53 0.69
CA TRP A 23 -1.16 16.77 1.40
C TRP A 23 -0.37 17.73 0.52
N ARG A 24 -0.90 18.94 0.36
CA ARG A 24 -0.29 19.98 -0.48
C ARG A 24 0.39 21.03 0.39
N VAL A 25 1.71 21.03 0.38
CA VAL A 25 2.53 21.96 1.13
C VAL A 25 3.06 23.04 0.18
N ALA A 26 2.72 24.29 0.47
CA ALA A 26 3.22 25.44 -0.26
C ALA A 26 4.52 25.93 0.38
N LEU A 27 5.65 25.74 -0.33
CA LEU A 27 6.95 26.22 0.13
C LEU A 27 7.30 27.54 -0.57
N ARG A 28 7.89 28.47 0.18
CA ARG A 28 8.40 29.74 -0.35
C ARG A 28 9.84 29.96 0.12
N LEU A 29 10.73 30.29 -0.81
CA LEU A 29 12.05 30.79 -0.46
C LEU A 29 11.92 32.23 0.00
N ASN A 30 12.02 32.47 1.31
CA ASN A 30 11.92 33.83 1.84
C ASN A 30 13.23 34.60 1.70
N GLU A 31 14.35 33.99 2.07
CA GLU A 31 15.66 34.63 2.04
C GLU A 31 16.78 33.64 1.71
N ARG A 32 17.94 34.20 1.35
CA ARG A 32 19.20 33.48 1.26
C ARG A 32 20.21 34.22 2.10
N THR A 33 20.86 33.51 3.00
CA THR A 33 21.91 34.04 3.86
C THR A 33 23.17 33.22 3.66
N ASP A 34 24.31 33.83 3.94
CA ASP A 34 25.56 33.08 4.06
C ASP A 34 25.48 32.11 5.24
N ASP A 35 26.35 31.09 5.22
CA ASP A 35 26.45 30.17 6.34
C ASP A 35 27.00 30.91 7.56
N VAL A 36 26.14 31.11 8.56
CA VAL A 36 26.50 31.73 9.83
C VAL A 36 27.07 30.73 10.85
N GLY A 37 27.30 29.48 10.43
CA GLY A 37 27.73 28.38 11.29
C GLY A 37 26.59 27.77 12.11
N GLY A 38 26.85 26.60 12.69
CA GLY A 38 25.89 25.84 13.50
C GLY A 38 25.31 24.60 12.80
N HIS A 39 24.29 24.01 13.40
CA HIS A 39 23.63 22.80 12.90
C HIS A 39 22.37 23.16 12.09
N TYR A 40 22.22 22.54 10.93
CA TYR A 40 21.06 22.66 10.05
C TYR A 40 20.49 21.26 9.74
N PRO A 41 19.18 21.15 9.43
CA PRO A 41 18.17 22.22 9.38
C PRO A 41 17.74 22.72 10.77
N ARG A 42 17.17 23.93 10.84
CA ARG A 42 16.65 24.54 12.08
C ARG A 42 15.25 25.11 11.87
N VAL A 43 14.37 24.90 12.87
CA VAL A 43 13.06 25.55 12.92
C VAL A 43 13.23 26.87 13.68
N VAL A 44 13.00 27.98 12.99
CA VAL A 44 13.14 29.34 13.57
C VAL A 44 11.82 29.90 14.09
N ALA A 45 10.70 29.42 13.55
CA ALA A 45 9.35 29.77 13.96
C ALA A 45 8.40 28.66 13.50
N ALA A 46 7.33 28.44 14.26
CA ALA A 46 6.23 27.56 13.91
C ALA A 46 4.92 28.21 14.37
N GLU A 47 3.87 28.04 13.58
CA GLU A 47 2.54 28.57 13.87
C GLU A 47 1.50 27.46 13.62
N GLY A 48 0.57 27.32 14.55
CA GLY A 48 -0.42 26.25 14.55
C GLY A 48 0.14 24.90 14.98
N GLU A 49 -0.72 23.89 14.93
CA GLU A 49 -0.37 22.49 15.19
C GLU A 49 -0.21 21.77 13.84
N ALA A 50 0.89 21.02 13.69
CA ALA A 50 1.05 20.16 12.53
C ALA A 50 -0.06 19.09 12.55
N PRO A 51 -0.69 18.77 11.41
CA PRO A 51 -1.72 17.76 11.42
C PRO A 51 -1.10 16.39 11.76
N PRO A 52 -1.87 15.49 12.41
CA PRO A 52 -1.36 14.21 12.89
C PRO A 52 -0.77 13.38 11.75
N GLN A 53 0.45 12.86 11.94
CA GLN A 53 1.13 12.02 10.95
C GLN A 53 0.87 10.56 11.27
N TYR A 54 -0.17 10.00 10.65
CA TYR A 54 -0.72 8.67 10.88
C TYR A 54 -1.14 8.42 12.36
N PRO A 55 -2.24 7.72 12.62
CA PRO A 55 -2.42 7.14 13.94
C PRO A 55 -1.22 6.22 14.23
N ASP A 56 -0.73 6.20 15.47
CA ASP A 56 0.05 5.06 15.96
C ASP A 56 -0.92 3.87 15.88
N LEU A 57 -0.85 3.14 14.77
CA LEU A 57 -1.51 1.87 14.66
C LEU A 57 -0.74 0.97 15.62
N ASP A 58 -1.31 0.69 16.80
CA ASP A 58 -0.93 -0.51 17.56
C ASP A 58 -1.29 -1.70 16.64
N GLU A 59 -0.39 -1.99 15.69
CA GLU A 59 -0.53 -2.94 14.58
C GLU A 59 -0.67 -4.39 15.08
N ASP A 60 -0.26 -4.64 16.32
CA ASP A 60 0.03 -5.98 16.84
C ASP A 60 -1.23 -6.85 17.04
N GLU A 61 -2.31 -6.33 17.65
CA GLU A 61 -3.48 -7.18 17.98
C GLU A 61 -4.37 -7.48 16.75
N HIS A 62 -4.50 -6.52 15.83
CA HIS A 62 -5.31 -6.69 14.62
C HIS A 62 -4.60 -7.55 13.56
N GLU A 63 -3.27 -7.45 13.47
CA GLU A 63 -2.48 -8.25 12.54
C GLU A 63 -2.39 -9.71 12.99
N GLU A 64 -2.20 -9.99 14.29
CA GLU A 64 -2.20 -11.36 14.82
C GLU A 64 -3.52 -12.09 14.60
N ALA A 65 -4.65 -11.42 14.87
CA ALA A 65 -5.98 -12.00 14.63
C ALA A 65 -6.22 -12.28 13.13
N TRP A 66 -5.82 -11.35 12.27
CA TRP A 66 -5.96 -11.50 10.81
C TRP A 66 -5.08 -12.63 10.26
N LEU A 67 -3.84 -12.75 10.75
CA LEU A 67 -2.93 -13.85 10.40
C LEU A 67 -3.45 -15.20 10.88
N ALA A 68 -4.05 -15.27 12.07
CA ALA A 68 -4.65 -16.49 12.59
C ALA A 68 -5.87 -16.95 11.76
N GLU A 69 -6.73 -16.02 11.35
CA GLU A 69 -7.82 -16.31 10.41
C GLU A 69 -7.31 -16.81 9.07
N TRP A 70 -6.22 -16.20 8.56
CA TRP A 70 -5.61 -16.62 7.32
C TRP A 70 -4.98 -18.02 7.43
N GLU A 71 -4.27 -18.32 8.51
CA GLU A 71 -3.70 -19.66 8.73
C GLU A 71 -4.81 -20.73 8.85
N ALA A 72 -5.93 -20.39 9.50
CA ALA A 72 -7.10 -21.27 9.58
C ALA A 72 -7.71 -21.53 8.19
N ALA A 73 -7.84 -20.49 7.36
CA ALA A 73 -8.32 -20.61 5.99
C ALA A 73 -7.38 -21.47 5.12
N ASP A 74 -6.06 -21.27 5.23
CA ASP A 74 -5.06 -22.07 4.52
C ASP A 74 -5.11 -23.55 4.94
N ARG A 75 -5.27 -23.82 6.24
CA ARG A 75 -5.44 -25.18 6.76
C ARG A 75 -6.70 -25.84 6.22
N GLN A 76 -7.83 -25.12 6.22
CA GLN A 76 -9.09 -25.60 5.66
C GLN A 76 -8.95 -25.87 4.15
N ALA A 77 -8.29 -24.99 3.40
CA ALA A 77 -8.04 -25.19 1.98
C ALA A 77 -7.20 -26.45 1.73
N ALA A 78 -6.16 -26.69 2.53
CA ALA A 78 -5.35 -27.89 2.45
C ALA A 78 -6.18 -29.16 2.73
N GLU A 79 -7.06 -29.14 3.73
CA GLU A 79 -7.96 -30.26 4.04
C GLU A 79 -8.91 -30.58 2.89
N VAL A 80 -9.51 -29.54 2.27
CA VAL A 80 -10.38 -29.70 1.09
C VAL A 80 -9.61 -30.35 -0.06
N VAL A 81 -8.39 -29.89 -0.34
CA VAL A 81 -7.53 -30.45 -1.39
C VAL A 81 -7.17 -31.91 -1.10
N ILE A 82 -6.80 -32.23 0.15
CA ILE A 82 -6.48 -33.60 0.58
C ILE A 82 -7.71 -34.51 0.45
N ALA A 83 -8.90 -34.06 0.84
CA ALA A 83 -10.13 -34.83 0.71
C ALA A 83 -10.52 -35.07 -0.76
N ALA A 84 -10.27 -34.09 -1.64
CA ALA A 84 -10.57 -34.18 -3.06
C ALA A 84 -9.53 -34.98 -3.87
N LEU A 85 -8.28 -35.05 -3.40
CA LEU A 85 -7.14 -35.68 -4.07
C LEU A 85 -7.39 -37.14 -4.52
N PRO A 86 -7.96 -38.04 -3.68
CA PRO A 86 -8.27 -39.42 -4.09
C PRO A 86 -9.30 -39.51 -5.23
N GLN A 87 -10.26 -38.58 -5.26
CA GLN A 87 -11.29 -38.49 -6.30
C GLN A 87 -10.69 -37.92 -7.60
N ALA A 88 -9.84 -36.91 -7.47
CA ALA A 88 -9.12 -36.28 -8.57
C ALA A 88 -8.11 -37.22 -9.24
N ARG A 89 -7.50 -38.15 -8.48
CA ARG A 89 -6.51 -39.12 -9.00
C ARG A 89 -7.08 -40.08 -10.05
N ARG A 90 -8.41 -40.17 -10.16
CA ARG A 90 -9.14 -40.99 -11.14
C ARG A 90 -9.92 -40.16 -12.16
N ALA A 91 -9.98 -38.84 -11.99
CA ALA A 91 -10.71 -37.93 -12.84
C ALA A 91 -9.78 -37.33 -13.89
N GLU A 92 -10.27 -37.18 -15.12
CA GLU A 92 -9.55 -36.42 -16.14
C GLU A 92 -9.54 -34.94 -15.74
N MET A 93 -8.37 -34.31 -15.75
CA MET A 93 -8.24 -32.91 -15.36
C MET A 93 -9.16 -32.04 -16.24
N PRO A 94 -10.05 -31.20 -15.66
CA PRO A 94 -10.98 -30.39 -16.43
C PRO A 94 -10.25 -29.18 -17.02
N LYS A 95 -9.40 -29.41 -18.01
CA LYS A 95 -8.50 -28.43 -18.64
C LYS A 95 -9.23 -27.14 -19.05
N GLY A 96 -10.46 -27.27 -19.54
CA GLY A 96 -11.31 -26.12 -19.90
C GLY A 96 -11.71 -25.25 -18.70
N ALA A 97 -12.11 -25.86 -17.59
CA ALA A 97 -12.48 -25.14 -16.37
C ALA A 97 -11.25 -24.46 -15.73
N VAL A 98 -10.10 -25.16 -15.72
CA VAL A 98 -8.82 -24.59 -15.23
C VAL A 98 -8.39 -23.40 -16.09
N ALA A 99 -8.47 -23.52 -17.42
CA ALA A 99 -8.14 -22.43 -18.34
C ALA A 99 -9.09 -21.23 -18.19
N ALA A 100 -10.39 -21.48 -17.96
CA ALA A 100 -11.38 -20.43 -17.70
C ALA A 100 -11.10 -19.67 -16.40
N ALA A 101 -10.84 -20.40 -15.30
CA ALA A 101 -10.47 -19.80 -14.01
C ALA A 101 -9.17 -18.98 -14.11
N ALA A 102 -8.15 -19.52 -14.79
CA ALA A 102 -6.91 -18.78 -15.04
C ALA A 102 -7.13 -17.52 -15.90
N GLY A 103 -8.06 -17.58 -16.87
CA GLY A 103 -8.48 -16.42 -17.66
C GLY A 103 -9.12 -15.33 -16.81
N GLN A 104 -10.05 -15.71 -15.92
CA GLN A 104 -10.70 -14.79 -14.99
C GLN A 104 -9.71 -14.13 -14.02
N LEU A 105 -8.75 -14.90 -13.49
CA LEU A 105 -7.68 -14.36 -12.64
C LEU A 105 -6.85 -13.30 -13.37
N ARG A 106 -6.39 -13.59 -14.60
CA ARG A 106 -5.62 -12.63 -15.39
C ARG A 106 -6.42 -11.37 -15.73
N ALA A 107 -7.70 -11.52 -16.06
CA ALA A 107 -8.57 -10.39 -16.36
C ALA A 107 -8.79 -9.50 -15.14
N GLY A 108 -9.04 -10.11 -13.97
CA GLY A 108 -9.19 -9.40 -12.69
C GLY A 108 -7.92 -8.63 -12.31
N LEU A 109 -6.75 -9.30 -12.35
CA LEU A 109 -5.47 -8.65 -12.09
C LEU A 109 -5.19 -7.50 -13.07
N SER A 110 -5.48 -7.67 -14.37
CA SER A 110 -5.27 -6.61 -15.37
C SER A 110 -6.22 -5.42 -15.19
N ALA A 111 -7.40 -5.65 -14.60
CA ALA A 111 -8.38 -4.62 -14.30
C ALA A 111 -8.22 -4.04 -12.88
N ASN A 112 -7.16 -4.41 -12.15
CA ASN A 112 -6.93 -4.06 -10.75
C ASN A 112 -8.13 -4.44 -9.82
N GLN A 113 -8.85 -5.49 -10.19
CA GLN A 113 -9.94 -6.06 -9.40
C GLN A 113 -9.38 -7.22 -8.58
N TYR A 114 -9.43 -7.07 -7.25
CA TYR A 114 -8.84 -8.04 -6.34
C TYR A 114 -9.62 -9.37 -6.36
N PRO A 115 -8.90 -10.51 -6.42
CA PRO A 115 -9.52 -11.84 -6.56
C PRO A 115 -10.56 -12.19 -5.50
N TYR A 116 -10.39 -11.66 -4.28
CA TYR A 116 -11.29 -11.89 -3.15
C TYR A 116 -12.75 -11.50 -3.41
N SER A 117 -13.00 -10.48 -4.26
CA SER A 117 -14.34 -9.96 -4.52
C SER A 117 -15.29 -10.95 -5.24
N TRP A 118 -14.76 -12.00 -5.86
CA TRP A 118 -15.55 -12.99 -6.61
C TRP A 118 -15.37 -14.44 -6.15
N MET A 119 -14.35 -14.74 -5.33
CA MET A 119 -14.12 -16.09 -4.79
C MET A 119 -15.26 -16.58 -3.88
N GLY A 120 -15.96 -15.69 -3.18
CA GLY A 120 -17.12 -16.05 -2.35
C GLY A 120 -18.41 -16.39 -3.09
N LYS A 121 -18.45 -16.26 -4.43
CA LYS A 121 -19.64 -16.56 -5.25
C LYS A 121 -19.59 -17.92 -5.95
N ALA A 122 -18.50 -18.66 -5.77
CA ALA A 122 -18.25 -19.94 -6.44
C ALA A 122 -18.30 -21.16 -5.49
N ALA A 123 -18.66 -20.96 -4.22
CA ALA A 123 -18.88 -22.00 -3.23
C ALA A 123 -20.36 -22.42 -3.17
#